data_AF-A0A953X5Z8-F1
#
_entry.id   AF-A0A953X5Z8-F1
#
_cell.length_a   1.000
_cell.length_b   1.000
_cell.length_c   1.000
_cell.angle_alpha   90.00
_cell.angle_beta   90.00
_cell.angle_gamma   90.00
#
_symmetry.space_group_name_H-M   'P 1'
#
loop_
_entity.id
_entity.type
_entity.pdbx_description
1 polymer ?
#
loop_
_entity_poly.entity_id
_entity_poly.type
_entity_poly.pdbx_seq_one_letter_code
_entity_poly.pdbx_strand_id
1 'polypeptide(L)'
;MSDPAENSQTLFHLMTVEEKPASFSLKELVTQFPDHKSDWTIPEAFLCLILSAAFADGRVAQQELEEIRALAHRSRTLKNLDENELAHANNVVLKRRADRPEWLSEACETLPTDMRLSVFAHCLDISLADGVIVQAEADFLEQLIKELRINREDARLITKVISLKHRY
;
A
#
# COMPACT_ATOMS: atom_id res chain seq x y z
N MET A 1 13.85 68.27 -1.79
CA MET A 1 12.85 68.23 -2.87
C MET A 1 12.85 66.82 -3.38
N SER A 2 11.79 66.11 -3.06
CA SER A 2 11.65 64.65 -3.17
C SER A 2 10.98 64.36 -4.50
N ASP A 3 11.65 63.65 -5.40
CA ASP A 3 11.04 63.19 -6.66
C ASP A 3 10.23 61.91 -6.39
N PRO A 4 8.91 61.89 -6.65
CA PRO A 4 8.05 60.76 -6.32
C PRO A 4 7.80 59.83 -7.53
N ALA A 5 8.82 59.60 -8.37
CA ALA A 5 8.67 58.88 -9.64
C ALA A 5 9.38 57.51 -9.69
N GLU A 6 9.89 56.99 -8.57
CA GLU A 6 10.65 55.74 -8.54
C GLU A 6 9.89 54.54 -7.94
N ASN A 7 8.62 54.71 -7.58
CA ASN A 7 7.86 53.68 -6.84
C ASN A 7 6.64 53.10 -7.58
N SER A 8 6.54 53.31 -8.90
CA SER A 8 5.43 52.78 -9.71
C SER A 8 5.82 51.61 -10.62
N GLN A 9 7.10 51.23 -10.70
CA GLN A 9 7.57 50.11 -11.52
C GLN A 9 7.72 48.79 -10.75
N THR A 10 7.67 48.82 -9.42
CA THR A 10 7.79 47.65 -8.53
C THR A 10 6.45 46.99 -8.19
N LEU A 11 5.32 47.61 -8.53
CA LEU A 11 3.98 47.12 -8.16
C LEU A 11 3.38 46.07 -9.11
N PHE A 12 3.95 45.86 -10.29
CA PHE A 12 3.42 44.92 -11.29
C PHE A 12 4.24 43.64 -11.47
N HIS A 13 5.29 43.42 -10.66
CA HIS A 13 6.11 42.20 -10.75
C HIS A 13 5.55 41.01 -9.95
N LEU A 14 4.30 41.10 -9.46
CA LEU A 14 3.65 40.13 -8.57
C LEU A 14 2.29 39.67 -9.10
N MET A 15 2.17 39.44 -10.40
CA MET A 15 1.05 38.68 -10.95
C MET A 15 1.56 37.39 -11.56
N THR A 16 1.57 36.36 -10.71
CA THR A 16 1.24 34.96 -11.04
C THR A 16 1.76 34.45 -12.38
N VAL A 17 2.93 33.82 -12.34
CA VAL A 17 3.12 32.61 -13.16
C VAL A 17 2.15 31.59 -12.59
N GLU A 18 0.92 31.58 -13.09
CA GLU A 18 0.11 30.36 -13.01
C GLU A 18 0.95 29.30 -13.71
N GLU A 19 1.45 28.32 -12.95
CA GLU A 19 1.97 27.09 -13.52
C GLU A 19 0.88 26.57 -14.44
N LYS A 20 1.18 26.61 -15.75
CA LYS A 20 0.35 26.03 -16.79
C LYS A 20 -0.08 24.66 -16.30
N PRO A 21 -1.38 24.38 -16.10
CA PRO A 21 -1.80 23.07 -15.63
C PRO A 21 -1.20 22.04 -16.59
N ALA A 22 -0.49 21.06 -16.03
CA ALA A 22 0.19 20.02 -16.78
C ALA A 22 -0.71 19.58 -17.93
N SER A 23 -0.22 19.69 -19.17
CA SER A 23 -1.03 19.43 -20.35
C SER A 23 -1.60 18.02 -20.23
N PHE A 24 -2.93 17.90 -20.09
CA PHE A 24 -3.62 16.63 -19.99
C PHE A 24 -3.12 15.69 -21.10
N SER A 25 -2.47 14.60 -20.70
CA SER A 25 -1.85 13.65 -21.61
C SER A 25 -2.32 12.25 -21.26
N LEU A 26 -3.04 11.60 -22.19
CA LEU A 26 -3.42 10.19 -22.02
C LEU A 26 -2.20 9.26 -21.92
N LYS A 27 -0.99 9.74 -22.25
CA LYS A 27 0.26 8.99 -22.01
C LYS A 27 0.56 8.83 -20.52
N GLU A 28 0.06 9.70 -19.65
CA GLU A 28 0.17 9.55 -18.19
C GLU A 28 -0.62 8.32 -17.70
N LEU A 29 -1.72 7.95 -18.37
CA LEU A 29 -2.46 6.74 -18.06
C LEU A 29 -1.61 5.48 -18.24
N VAL A 30 -0.60 5.47 -19.13
CA VAL A 30 0.32 4.33 -19.27
C VAL A 30 1.08 4.04 -17.97
N THR A 31 1.37 5.08 -17.17
CA THR A 31 1.99 4.89 -15.84
C THR A 31 0.99 4.37 -14.80
N GLN A 32 -0.31 4.56 -15.03
CA GLN A 32 -1.39 4.03 -14.19
C GLN A 32 -1.77 2.59 -14.56
N PHE A 33 -1.47 2.16 -15.79
CA PHE A 33 -1.72 0.80 -16.31
C PHE A 33 -0.45 0.20 -16.94
N PRO A 34 0.61 -0.08 -16.16
CA PRO A 34 1.83 -0.70 -16.68
C PRO A 34 1.55 -2.12 -17.17
N ASP A 35 2.27 -2.56 -18.22
CA ASP A 35 2.31 -3.98 -18.61
C ASP A 35 2.72 -4.81 -17.39
N HIS A 36 1.81 -5.67 -16.93
CA HIS A 36 2.04 -6.50 -15.76
C HIS A 36 3.13 -7.54 -16.11
N LYS A 37 4.34 -7.38 -15.58
CA LYS A 37 5.43 -8.37 -15.72
C LYS A 37 5.14 -9.69 -15.00
N SER A 38 4.10 -9.72 -14.19
CA SER A 38 3.77 -10.75 -13.22
C SER A 38 2.41 -11.38 -13.58
N ASP A 39 2.31 -12.70 -13.48
CA ASP A 39 1.07 -13.47 -13.67
C ASP A 39 0.18 -13.49 -12.41
N TRP A 40 0.51 -12.66 -11.42
CA TRP A 40 -0.33 -12.45 -10.25
C TRP A 40 -1.58 -11.66 -10.60
N THR A 41 -2.72 -12.09 -10.08
CA THR A 41 -3.92 -11.26 -10.04
C THR A 41 -3.86 -10.31 -8.85
N ILE A 42 -4.61 -9.20 -8.90
CA ILE A 42 -4.71 -8.27 -7.78
C ILE A 42 -5.19 -8.97 -6.49
N PRO A 43 -6.23 -9.83 -6.51
CA PRO A 43 -6.65 -10.57 -5.32
C PRO A 43 -5.57 -11.51 -4.76
N GLU A 44 -4.83 -12.21 -5.63
CA GLU A 44 -3.74 -13.09 -5.19
C GLU A 44 -2.59 -12.29 -4.55
N ALA A 45 -2.18 -11.19 -5.18
CA ALA A 45 -1.13 -10.32 -4.65
C ALA A 45 -1.54 -9.72 -3.30
N PHE A 46 -2.78 -9.21 -3.21
CA PHE A 46 -3.34 -8.71 -1.96
C PHE A 46 -3.33 -9.78 -0.87
N LEU A 47 -3.90 -10.96 -1.15
CA LEU A 47 -3.96 -12.06 -0.19
C LEU A 47 -2.56 -12.52 0.23
N CYS A 48 -1.60 -12.57 -0.70
CA CYS A 48 -0.22 -12.94 -0.43
C CYS A 48 0.43 -12.03 0.60
N LEU A 49 0.28 -10.72 0.47
CA LEU A 49 0.89 -9.75 1.39
C LEU A 49 0.22 -9.80 2.77
N ILE A 50 -1.09 -9.99 2.82
CA ILE A 50 -1.84 -10.16 4.07
C ILE A 50 -1.38 -11.41 4.83
N LEU A 51 -1.32 -12.55 4.15
CA LEU A 51 -0.85 -13.80 4.76
C LEU A 51 0.65 -13.74 5.10
N SER A 52 1.45 -12.97 4.37
CA SER A 52 2.87 -12.85 4.69
C SER A 52 3.11 -11.98 5.93
N ALA A 53 2.27 -10.98 6.17
CA ALA A 53 2.32 -10.16 7.38
C ALA A 53 1.97 -10.97 8.64
N ALA A 54 0.88 -11.74 8.59
CA ALA A 54 0.40 -12.53 9.73
C ALA A 54 1.22 -13.79 10.03
N PHE A 55 2.02 -14.27 9.07
CA PHE A 55 2.84 -15.47 9.22
C PHE A 55 4.34 -15.18 9.10
N ALA A 56 4.75 -13.93 9.37
CA ALA A 56 6.14 -13.50 9.17
C ALA A 56 7.13 -14.30 10.04
N ASP A 57 6.71 -14.71 11.25
CA ASP A 57 7.50 -15.51 12.18
C ASP A 57 7.24 -17.04 12.06
N GLY A 58 6.38 -17.45 11.13
CA GLY A 58 5.96 -18.85 10.95
C GLY A 58 4.87 -19.33 11.92
N ARG A 59 4.31 -18.44 12.73
CA ARG A 59 3.14 -18.66 13.58
C ARG A 59 2.07 -17.65 13.22
N VAL A 60 0.87 -17.83 13.78
CA VAL A 60 -0.23 -16.87 13.64
C VAL A 60 -1.10 -16.97 14.88
N ALA A 61 -1.48 -15.83 15.45
CA ALA A 61 -2.42 -15.79 16.55
C ALA A 61 -3.86 -15.98 16.06
N GLN A 62 -4.74 -16.46 16.95
CA GLN A 62 -6.16 -16.67 16.61
C GLN A 62 -6.85 -15.35 16.20
N GLN A 63 -6.48 -14.24 16.84
CA GLN A 63 -7.00 -12.91 16.56
C GLN A 63 -6.62 -12.43 15.15
N GLU A 64 -5.41 -12.71 14.70
CA GLU A 64 -4.96 -12.37 13.34
C GLU A 64 -5.72 -13.18 12.29
N LEU A 65 -5.96 -14.47 12.55
CA LEU A 65 -6.79 -15.32 11.69
C LEU A 65 -8.24 -14.80 11.58
N GLU A 66 -8.80 -14.33 12.69
CA GLU A 66 -10.13 -13.72 12.72
C GLU A 66 -10.17 -12.42 11.92
N GLU A 67 -9.16 -11.56 12.02
CA GLU A 67 -9.04 -10.35 11.22
C GLU A 67 -8.85 -10.65 9.73
N ILE A 68 -8.05 -11.66 9.36
CA ILE A 68 -7.91 -12.09 7.97
C ILE A 68 -9.27 -12.55 7.42
N ARG A 69 -10.00 -13.38 8.17
CA ARG A 69 -11.33 -13.86 7.76
C ARG A 69 -12.30 -12.70 7.59
N ALA A 70 -12.34 -11.79 8.56
CA ALA A 70 -13.20 -10.63 8.51
C ALA A 70 -12.83 -9.68 7.35
N LEU A 71 -11.53 -9.53 7.05
CA LEU A 71 -11.04 -8.77 5.91
C LEU A 71 -11.44 -9.40 4.58
N ALA A 72 -11.32 -10.73 4.45
CA ALA A 72 -11.72 -11.46 3.25
C ALA A 72 -13.21 -11.23 2.91
N HIS A 73 -14.08 -11.21 3.92
CA HIS A 73 -15.51 -10.96 3.72
C HIS A 73 -15.86 -9.50 3.37
N ARG A 74 -15.12 -8.51 3.89
CA ARG A 74 -15.47 -7.07 3.73
C ARG A 74 -14.70 -6.35 2.61
N SER A 75 -13.51 -6.84 2.26
CA SER A 75 -12.62 -6.18 1.30
C SER A 75 -13.23 -6.19 -0.09
N ARG A 76 -13.27 -5.03 -0.77
CA ARG A 76 -13.75 -4.97 -2.16
C ARG A 76 -12.93 -5.84 -3.11
N THR A 77 -11.66 -6.08 -2.78
CA THR A 77 -10.73 -6.89 -3.55
C THR A 77 -11.02 -8.40 -3.41
N LEU A 78 -11.46 -8.84 -2.23
CA LEU A 78 -11.63 -10.27 -1.93
C LEU A 78 -13.10 -10.71 -1.87
N LYS A 79 -14.04 -9.82 -1.52
CA LYS A 79 -15.45 -10.17 -1.25
C LYS A 79 -16.23 -10.76 -2.42
N ASN A 80 -15.72 -10.61 -3.64
CA ASN A 80 -16.34 -11.16 -4.84
C ASN A 80 -15.84 -12.57 -5.15
N LEU A 81 -14.81 -13.05 -4.43
CA LEU A 81 -14.35 -14.43 -4.52
C LEU A 81 -15.25 -15.30 -3.64
N ASP A 82 -15.73 -16.40 -4.19
CA ASP A 82 -16.38 -17.43 -3.40
C ASP A 82 -15.35 -18.23 -2.55
N GLU A 83 -15.85 -19.13 -1.69
CA GLU A 83 -14.99 -19.92 -0.80
C GLU A 83 -14.00 -20.81 -1.56
N ASN A 84 -14.39 -21.35 -2.72
CA ASN A 84 -13.52 -22.17 -3.55
C ASN A 84 -12.45 -21.33 -4.24
N GLU A 85 -12.81 -20.15 -4.74
CA GLU A 85 -11.90 -19.19 -5.36
C GLU A 85 -10.88 -18.66 -4.34
N LEU A 86 -11.31 -18.38 -3.10
CA LEU A 86 -10.41 -17.95 -2.03
C LEU A 86 -9.45 -19.08 -1.63
N ALA A 87 -9.94 -20.31 -1.51
CA ALA A 87 -9.09 -21.47 -1.25
C ALA A 87 -8.09 -21.73 -2.38
N HIS A 88 -8.52 -21.56 -3.64
CA HIS A 88 -7.65 -21.65 -4.80
C HIS A 88 -6.56 -20.58 -4.77
N ALA A 89 -6.93 -19.31 -4.54
CA ALA A 89 -6.00 -18.20 -4.42
C ALA A 89 -4.96 -18.47 -3.31
N ASN A 90 -5.40 -18.96 -2.15
CA ASN A 90 -4.49 -19.34 -1.06
C ASN A 90 -3.46 -20.41 -1.49
N ASN A 91 -3.90 -21.45 -2.20
CA ASN A 91 -2.98 -22.47 -2.72
C ASN A 91 -1.98 -21.90 -3.74
N VAL A 92 -2.42 -20.99 -4.61
CA VAL A 92 -1.55 -20.29 -5.57
C VAL A 92 -0.52 -19.43 -4.83
N VAL A 93 -0.95 -18.67 -3.82
CA VAL A 93 -0.06 -17.87 -2.97
C VAL A 93 1.02 -18.75 -2.33
N LEU A 94 0.63 -19.84 -1.67
CA LEU A 94 1.56 -20.74 -0.98
C LEU A 94 2.59 -21.32 -1.95
N LYS A 95 2.13 -21.78 -3.12
CA LYS A 95 3.00 -22.33 -4.15
C LYS A 95 3.98 -21.28 -4.67
N ARG A 96 3.50 -20.08 -5.03
CA ARG A 96 4.37 -19.03 -5.59
C ARG A 96 5.40 -18.53 -4.58
N ARG A 97 5.05 -18.41 -3.30
CA ARG A 97 6.01 -18.06 -2.24
C ARG A 97 7.12 -19.10 -2.07
N ALA A 98 6.81 -20.38 -2.29
CA ALA A 98 7.81 -21.45 -2.23
C ALA A 98 8.69 -21.50 -3.50
N ASP A 99 8.08 -21.32 -4.67
CA ASP A 99 8.75 -21.55 -5.96
C ASP A 99 9.54 -20.33 -6.47
N ARG A 100 9.20 -19.11 -6.01
CA ARG A 100 9.75 -17.86 -6.57
C ARG A 100 10.51 -17.06 -5.52
N PRO A 101 11.82 -16.81 -5.68
CA PRO A 101 12.58 -16.02 -4.71
C PRO A 101 12.15 -14.55 -4.66
N GLU A 102 11.71 -13.98 -5.78
CA GLU A 102 11.31 -12.56 -5.92
C GLU A 102 9.80 -12.33 -5.71
N TRP A 103 9.09 -13.30 -5.10
CA TRP A 103 7.63 -13.28 -4.96
C TRP A 103 7.10 -11.97 -4.35
N LEU A 104 7.84 -11.37 -3.41
CA LEU A 104 7.41 -10.16 -2.71
C LEU A 104 7.40 -8.95 -3.64
N SER A 105 8.47 -8.77 -4.41
CA SER A 105 8.57 -7.72 -5.42
C SER A 105 7.49 -7.91 -6.49
N GLU A 106 7.30 -9.14 -6.99
CA GLU A 106 6.25 -9.47 -7.98
C GLU A 106 4.84 -9.10 -7.47
N ALA A 107 4.51 -9.48 -6.24
CA ALA A 107 3.23 -9.16 -5.63
C ALA A 107 3.04 -7.64 -5.46
N CYS A 108 4.07 -6.93 -4.99
CA CYS A 108 4.02 -5.48 -4.82
C CYS A 108 3.88 -4.71 -6.15
N GLU A 109 4.55 -5.17 -7.21
CA GLU A 109 4.45 -4.58 -8.55
C GLU A 109 3.09 -4.80 -9.21
N THR A 110 2.41 -5.89 -8.85
CA THR A 110 1.06 -6.20 -9.34
C THR A 110 0.01 -5.23 -8.79
N LEU A 111 0.27 -4.58 -7.65
CA LEU A 111 -0.66 -3.65 -7.04
C LEU A 111 -0.63 -2.27 -7.69
N PRO A 112 -1.81 -1.71 -8.06
CA PRO A 112 -1.95 -0.30 -8.42
C PRO A 112 -1.37 0.62 -7.33
N THR A 113 -0.73 1.72 -7.74
CA THR A 113 -0.01 2.63 -6.83
C THR A 113 -0.91 3.19 -5.72
N ASP A 114 -2.15 3.54 -6.06
CA ASP A 114 -3.18 4.06 -5.15
C ASP A 114 -3.67 3.01 -4.13
N MET A 115 -3.50 1.72 -4.43
CA MET A 115 -3.87 0.62 -3.54
C MET A 115 -2.81 0.33 -2.47
N ARG A 116 -1.53 0.65 -2.74
CA ARG A 116 -0.39 0.20 -1.93
C ARG A 116 -0.44 0.64 -0.48
N LEU A 117 -0.76 1.90 -0.22
CA LEU A 117 -0.86 2.41 1.16
C LEU A 117 -1.97 1.71 1.94
N SER A 118 -3.10 1.42 1.28
CA SER A 118 -4.21 0.68 1.88
C SER A 118 -3.83 -0.77 2.18
N VAL A 119 -3.08 -1.43 1.31
CA VAL A 119 -2.60 -2.80 1.57
C VAL A 119 -1.65 -2.82 2.75
N PHE A 120 -0.70 -1.89 2.81
CA PHE A 120 0.19 -1.76 3.97
C PHE A 120 -0.60 -1.55 5.27
N ALA A 121 -1.61 -0.67 5.24
CA ALA A 121 -2.47 -0.45 6.40
C ALA A 121 -3.17 -1.74 6.85
N HIS A 122 -3.65 -2.58 5.93
CA HIS A 122 -4.24 -3.88 6.27
C HIS A 122 -3.23 -4.88 6.83
N CYS A 123 -2.02 -4.96 6.26
CA CYS A 123 -0.95 -5.80 6.80
C CYS A 123 -0.61 -5.41 8.24
N LEU A 124 -0.43 -4.11 8.49
CA LEU A 124 -0.15 -3.60 9.84
C LEU A 124 -1.34 -3.82 10.79
N ASP A 125 -2.56 -3.66 10.30
CA ASP A 125 -3.78 -3.87 11.08
C ASP A 125 -3.89 -5.31 11.59
N ILE A 126 -3.52 -6.27 10.74
CA ILE A 126 -3.55 -7.69 11.08
C ILE A 126 -2.43 -8.03 12.05
N SER A 127 -1.19 -7.62 11.78
CA SER A 127 -0.05 -7.85 12.69
C SER A 127 -0.19 -7.18 14.07
N LEU A 128 -1.21 -6.33 14.27
CA LEU A 128 -1.52 -5.73 15.57
C LEU A 128 -2.74 -6.35 16.26
N ALA A 129 -3.40 -7.32 15.64
CA ALA A 129 -4.68 -7.85 16.11
C ALA A 129 -4.63 -8.50 17.49
N ASP A 130 -3.49 -9.06 17.89
CA ASP A 130 -3.28 -9.63 19.22
C ASP A 130 -2.63 -8.63 20.22
N GLY A 131 -2.32 -7.42 19.74
CA GLY A 131 -1.70 -6.34 20.51
C GLY A 131 -0.17 -6.38 20.62
N VAL A 132 0.52 -7.34 19.97
CA VAL A 132 1.97 -7.50 20.06
C VAL A 132 2.57 -7.70 18.66
N ILE A 133 3.48 -6.79 18.27
CA ILE A 133 4.33 -7.02 17.08
C ILE A 133 5.65 -7.65 17.52
N VAL A 134 6.00 -8.79 16.94
CA VAL A 134 7.32 -9.41 17.11
C VAL A 134 8.33 -8.91 16.08
N GLN A 135 9.62 -9.16 16.32
CA GLN A 135 10.69 -8.64 15.45
C GLN A 135 10.55 -9.07 13.99
N ALA A 136 10.16 -10.33 13.73
CA ALA A 136 10.02 -10.83 12.36
C ALA A 136 8.89 -10.13 11.57
N GLU A 137 7.79 -9.79 12.23
CA GLU A 137 6.69 -9.02 11.64
C GLU A 137 7.12 -7.58 11.39
N ALA A 138 7.83 -6.96 12.35
CA ALA A 138 8.37 -5.62 12.18
C ALA A 138 9.33 -5.56 10.97
N ASP A 139 10.25 -6.52 10.86
CA ASP A 139 11.19 -6.63 9.74
C ASP A 139 10.44 -6.80 8.41
N PHE A 140 9.41 -7.64 8.37
CA PHE A 140 8.57 -7.83 7.20
C PHE A 140 7.83 -6.54 6.80
N LEU A 141 7.20 -5.84 7.76
CA LEU A 141 6.48 -4.59 7.50
C LEU A 141 7.42 -3.48 7.03
N GLU A 142 8.65 -3.41 7.57
CA GLU A 142 9.68 -2.48 7.09
C GLU A 142 10.13 -2.79 5.66
N GLN A 143 10.29 -4.07 5.32
CA GLN A 143 10.57 -4.49 3.96
C GLN A 143 9.41 -4.12 3.03
N LEU A 144 8.17 -4.37 3.47
CA LEU A 144 6.96 -4.09 2.70
C LEU A 144 6.80 -2.60 2.37
N ILE A 145 7.13 -1.69 3.30
CA ILE A 145 7.15 -0.24 3.04
C ILE A 145 8.08 0.09 1.87
N LYS A 146 9.27 -0.53 1.82
CA LYS A 146 10.27 -0.30 0.77
C LYS A 146 9.78 -0.84 -0.58
N GLU A 147 9.27 -2.06 -0.61
CA GLU A 147 8.79 -2.73 -1.84
C GLU A 147 7.57 -2.03 -2.45
N LEU A 148 6.63 -1.61 -1.61
CA LEU A 148 5.47 -0.83 -2.03
C LEU A 148 5.84 0.62 -2.40
N ARG A 149 7.06 1.06 -2.09
CA ARG A 149 7.57 2.43 -2.32
C ARG A 149 6.73 3.48 -1.59
N ILE A 150 6.30 3.15 -0.38
CA ILE A 150 5.53 4.06 0.47
C ILE A 150 6.48 5.11 1.04
N ASN A 151 6.12 6.39 0.92
CA ASN A 151 6.93 7.46 1.47
C ASN A 151 6.89 7.45 3.01
N ARG A 152 7.93 8.02 3.63
CA ARG A 152 8.12 7.97 5.08
C ARG A 152 6.99 8.66 5.87
N GLU A 153 6.42 9.73 5.33
CA GLU A 153 5.38 10.49 6.03
C GLU A 153 4.06 9.71 6.07
N ASP A 154 3.67 9.10 4.95
CA ASP A 154 2.49 8.24 4.88
C ASP A 154 2.65 6.99 5.76
N ALA A 155 3.82 6.35 5.73
CA ALA A 155 4.10 5.21 6.60
C ALA A 155 3.95 5.58 8.08
N ARG A 156 4.55 6.71 8.52
CA ARG A 156 4.43 7.21 9.90
C ARG A 156 2.98 7.51 10.29
N LEU A 157 2.23 8.16 9.39
CA LEU A 157 0.83 8.52 9.63
C LEU A 157 -0.02 7.27 9.81
N ILE A 158 0.06 6.31 8.88
CA ILE A 158 -0.69 5.06 8.95
C ILE A 158 -0.30 4.28 10.20
N THR A 159 0.99 4.14 10.51
CA THR A 159 1.42 3.45 11.73
C THR A 159 0.82 4.07 12.98
N LYS A 160 0.86 5.40 13.10
CA LYS A 160 0.26 6.10 14.23
C LYS A 160 -1.25 5.85 14.35
N VAL A 161 -1.98 5.92 13.24
CA VAL A 161 -3.44 5.75 13.22
C VAL A 161 -3.83 4.32 13.60
N ILE A 162 -3.19 3.32 12.99
CA ILE A 162 -3.51 1.91 13.25
C ILE A 162 -3.08 1.52 14.67
N SER A 163 -1.91 1.95 15.15
CA SER A 163 -1.51 1.70 16.54
C SER A 163 -2.44 2.36 17.56
N LEU A 164 -3.05 3.52 17.23
CA LEU A 164 -4.07 4.13 18.08
C LEU A 164 -5.36 3.31 18.08
N LYS A 165 -5.77 2.78 16.93
CA LYS A 165 -6.94 1.92 16.78
C LYS A 165 -6.85 0.66 17.66
N HIS A 166 -5.67 0.07 17.79
CA HIS A 166 -5.43 -1.15 18.56
C HIS A 166 -5.11 -0.93 20.04
N ARG A 167 -4.96 0.34 20.47
CA ARG A 167 -4.68 0.67 21.87
C ARG A 167 -5.93 0.61 22.76
N TYR A 168 -7.13 0.68 22.18
CA TYR A 168 -8.42 0.77 22.85
C TYR A 168 -9.45 -0.11 22.16
#